data_AF-A0A920G6W5-F1
#
_entry.id   AF-A0A920G6W5-F1
#
_cell.length_a   1.000
_cell.length_b   1.000
_cell.length_c   1.000
_cell.angle_alpha   90.00
_cell.angle_beta   90.00
_cell.angle_gamma   90.00
#
_symmetry.space_group_name_H-M   'P 1'
#
loop_
_entity.id
_entity.type
_entity.pdbx_description
1 polymer ?
#
loop_
_entity_poly.entity_id
_entity_poly.type
_entity_poly.pdbx_seq_one_letter_code
_entity_poly.pdbx_strand_id
1 'polypeptide(L)'
;MDNGEQAQLNTSLLQIENEYYSPIRPKRVTSSGEAPILALTRRGIEYVEVRCVDINPFVPFGIDADTMRLLDLFLLTCLRHQSGVRRGRPAPQQN
;
A
#
# COMPACT_ATOMS: atom_id res chain seq x y z
N MET A 1 25.59 -22.48 2.36
CA MET A 1 24.34 -23.16 2.74
C MET A 1 23.45 -23.10 1.52
N ASP A 2 23.37 -24.20 0.78
CA ASP A 2 22.36 -24.38 -0.27
C ASP A 2 21.88 -25.82 -0.12
N ASN A 3 20.82 -25.98 0.67
CA ASN A 3 20.21 -27.28 0.94
C ASN A 3 19.16 -27.63 -0.14
N GLY A 4 19.19 -26.95 -1.30
CA GLY A 4 18.18 -27.12 -2.36
C GLY A 4 16.82 -26.50 -2.02
N GLU A 5 16.74 -25.64 -1.00
CA GLU A 5 15.52 -24.94 -0.63
C GLU A 5 15.32 -23.69 -1.49
N GLN A 6 14.11 -23.52 -2.03
CA GLN A 6 13.76 -22.33 -2.80
C GLN A 6 13.67 -21.10 -1.88
N ALA A 7 14.66 -20.22 -1.96
CA ALA A 7 14.72 -18.98 -1.19
C ALA A 7 13.78 -17.87 -1.71
N GLN A 8 13.26 -18.01 -2.93
CA GLN A 8 12.46 -17.01 -3.63
C GLN A 8 11.37 -17.67 -4.45
N LEU A 9 10.25 -16.98 -4.65
CA LEU A 9 9.13 -17.44 -5.48
C LEU A 9 9.45 -17.30 -6.98
N ASN A 10 10.10 -16.20 -7.37
CA ASN A 10 10.56 -15.93 -8.74
C ASN A 10 11.64 -14.84 -8.75
N THR A 11 12.16 -14.51 -9.93
CA THR A 11 13.26 -13.54 -10.15
C THR A 11 12.79 -12.15 -10.60
N SER A 12 11.49 -11.87 -10.55
CA SER A 12 10.93 -10.57 -10.91
C SER A 12 11.31 -9.50 -9.88
N LEU A 13 11.29 -8.22 -10.28
CA LEU A 13 11.54 -7.09 -9.38
C LEU A 13 10.63 -7.12 -8.14
N LEU A 14 9.37 -7.48 -8.34
CA LEU A 14 8.40 -7.77 -7.30
C LEU A 14 7.91 -9.20 -7.56
N GLN A 15 8.08 -10.10 -6.58
CA GLN A 15 7.61 -11.48 -6.71
C GLN A 15 6.11 -11.58 -6.49
N ILE A 16 5.57 -10.74 -5.62
CA ILE A 16 4.14 -10.55 -5.35
C ILE A 16 3.83 -9.07 -5.13
N GLU A 17 2.56 -8.67 -5.25
CA GLU A 17 2.15 -7.26 -5.17
C GLU A 17 2.42 -6.63 -3.80
N ASN A 18 2.47 -7.44 -2.74
CA ASN A 18 2.71 -6.97 -1.38
C ASN A 18 4.13 -6.44 -1.14
N GLU A 19 5.09 -6.81 -2.00
CA GLU A 19 6.49 -6.33 -1.94
C GLU A 19 6.65 -4.88 -2.36
N TYR A 20 5.62 -4.28 -2.98
CA TYR A 20 5.68 -2.88 -3.40
C TYR A 20 5.58 -1.91 -2.20
N TYR A 21 6.71 -1.45 -1.68
CA TYR A 21 6.75 -0.47 -0.57
C TYR A 21 6.22 0.91 -1.02
N SER A 22 5.10 1.34 -0.44
CA SER A 22 4.45 2.63 -0.69
C SER A 22 3.93 3.22 0.63
N PRO A 23 4.00 4.56 0.83
CA PRO A 23 3.50 5.22 2.05
C PRO A 23 1.97 5.13 2.19
N ILE A 24 1.24 4.93 1.08
CA ILE A 24 -0.20 4.71 1.08
C ILE A 24 -0.57 3.69 -0.01
N ARG A 25 -1.53 2.81 0.25
CA ARG A 25 -1.97 1.79 -0.71
C ARG A 25 -3.50 1.82 -0.91
N PRO A 26 -4.01 1.77 -2.14
CA PRO A 26 -5.42 1.48 -2.38
C PRO A 26 -5.69 -0.01 -2.10
N LYS A 27 -6.82 -0.31 -1.44
CA LYS A 27 -7.15 -1.67 -1.03
C LYS A 27 -8.61 -2.04 -1.33
N ARG A 28 -8.81 -3.34 -1.50
CA ARG A 28 -10.09 -4.04 -1.65
C ARG A 28 -9.97 -5.35 -0.88
N VAL A 29 -11.02 -5.76 -0.18
CA VAL A 29 -11.07 -7.11 0.41
C VAL A 29 -11.04 -8.16 -0.72
N THR A 30 -10.12 -9.12 -0.60
CA THR A 30 -9.92 -10.21 -1.56
C THR A 30 -10.77 -11.42 -1.19
N SER A 31 -11.31 -12.08 -2.21
CA SER A 31 -11.84 -13.44 -2.04
C SER A 31 -10.70 -14.44 -1.85
N SER A 32 -11.01 -15.65 -1.35
CA SER A 32 -10.01 -16.71 -1.24
C SER A 32 -9.32 -16.98 -2.59
N GLY A 33 -7.99 -16.97 -2.61
CA GLY A 33 -7.17 -17.18 -3.81
C GLY A 33 -7.13 -16.01 -4.81
N GLU A 34 -7.76 -14.88 -4.50
CA GLU A 34 -7.80 -13.73 -5.39
C GLU A 34 -6.60 -12.81 -5.17
N ALA A 35 -5.89 -12.50 -6.26
CA ALA A 35 -4.79 -11.53 -6.24
C ALA A 35 -5.31 -10.12 -5.88
N PRO A 36 -4.64 -9.36 -5.00
CA PRO A 36 -5.07 -8.02 -4.59
C PRO A 36 -5.28 -7.05 -5.75
N ILE A 37 -4.40 -7.08 -6.76
CA ILE A 37 -4.52 -6.21 -7.94
C ILE A 37 -5.77 -6.53 -8.78
N LEU A 38 -6.15 -7.81 -8.83
CA LEU A 38 -7.32 -8.27 -9.54
C LEU A 38 -8.60 -7.82 -8.83
N ALA A 39 -8.63 -7.91 -7.50
CA ALA A 39 -9.72 -7.38 -6.67
C ALA A 39 -9.92 -5.87 -6.90
N LEU A 40 -8.83 -5.10 -6.91
CA LEU A 40 -8.85 -3.66 -7.20
C LEU A 40 -9.34 -3.36 -8.62
N THR A 41 -8.85 -4.10 -9.62
CA THR A 41 -9.21 -3.88 -11.03
C THR A 41 -10.70 -4.17 -11.27
N ARG A 42 -11.23 -5.21 -10.64
CA ARG A 42 -12.62 -5.66 -10.85
C ARG A 42 -13.64 -4.86 -10.06
N ARG A 43 -13.31 -4.45 -8.83
CA ARG A 43 -14.28 -3.90 -7.86
C ARG A 43 -13.90 -2.51 -7.34
N GLY A 44 -12.87 -1.90 -7.92
CA GLY A 44 -12.38 -0.59 -7.51
C GLY A 44 -11.77 -0.58 -6.12
N ILE A 45 -11.49 0.63 -5.65
CA ILE A 45 -10.95 0.89 -4.31
C ILE A 45 -12.10 0.87 -3.31
N GLU A 46 -11.91 0.20 -2.18
CA GLU A 46 -12.86 0.15 -1.06
C GLU A 46 -12.35 0.95 0.14
N TYR A 47 -11.04 0.90 0.41
CA TYR A 47 -10.40 1.70 1.45
C TYR A 47 -8.95 2.01 1.08
N VAL A 48 -8.31 2.89 1.86
CA VAL A 48 -6.89 3.19 1.77
C VAL A 48 -6.17 2.71 3.02
N GLU A 49 -4.96 2.19 2.84
CA GLU A 49 -4.07 1.76 3.92
C GLU A 49 -2.92 2.77 4.01
N VAL A 50 -2.91 3.59 5.07
CA VAL A 50 -1.83 4.53 5.37
C VAL A 50 -0.73 3.79 6.12
N ARG A 51 0.50 3.81 5.58
CA ARG A 51 1.63 2.99 6.04
C ARG A 51 2.83 3.81 6.50
N CYS A 52 2.73 5.13 6.47
CA CYS A 52 3.78 6.07 6.83
C CYS A 52 3.68 6.61 8.26
N VAL A 53 2.96 5.90 9.15
CA VAL A 53 2.81 6.27 10.56
C VAL A 53 3.73 5.37 11.38
N ASP A 54 4.66 5.98 12.10
CA ASP A 54 5.57 5.27 13.00
C ASP A 54 4.84 4.86 14.28
N ILE A 55 5.38 3.83 14.95
CA ILE A 55 4.91 3.42 16.28
C ILE A 55 5.32 4.50 17.29
N ASN A 56 4.35 5.06 17.99
CA ASN A 56 4.58 6.00 19.09
C ASN A 56 5.00 5.24 20.36
N PRO A 57 6.27 5.36 20.83
CA PRO A 57 6.77 4.62 21.98
C PRO A 57 6.25 5.15 23.33
N PHE A 58 5.56 6.30 23.34
CA PHE A 58 5.09 6.97 24.55
C PHE A 58 3.64 6.60 24.93
N VAL A 59 2.95 5.80 24.11
CA VAL A 59 1.57 5.36 24.37
C VAL A 59 1.45 3.84 24.27
N PRO A 60 0.63 3.17 25.11
CA PRO A 60 0.62 1.71 25.22
C PRO A 60 0.30 0.94 23.92
N PHE A 61 -0.47 1.55 23.03
CA PHE A 61 -0.93 0.91 21.78
C PHE A 61 -0.14 1.35 20.55
N GLY A 62 0.92 2.15 20.70
CA GLY A 62 1.71 2.65 19.58
C GLY A 62 1.04 3.76 18.74
N ILE A 63 -0.21 4.12 19.05
CA ILE A 63 -0.95 5.23 18.46
C ILE A 63 -2.01 5.72 19.46
N ASP A 64 -2.36 7.01 19.43
CA ASP A 64 -3.40 7.60 20.26
C ASP A 64 -4.54 8.19 19.44
N ALA A 65 -5.63 8.52 20.11
CA ALA A 65 -6.85 9.01 19.47
C ALA A 65 -6.67 10.39 18.81
N ASP A 66 -5.74 11.22 19.29
CA ASP A 66 -5.43 12.52 18.67
C ASP A 66 -4.73 12.33 17.33
N THR A 67 -3.76 11.42 17.25
CA THR A 67 -3.10 11.02 16.00
C THR A 67 -4.12 10.47 15.00
N MET A 68 -5.04 9.60 15.45
CA MET A 68 -6.10 9.06 14.60
C MET A 68 -7.01 10.16 14.05
N ARG A 69 -7.47 11.10 14.90
CA ARG A 69 -8.30 12.24 14.48
C ARG A 69 -7.58 13.14 13.47
N LEU A 70 -6.27 13.34 13.64
CA LEU A 70 -5.47 14.10 12.69
C LEU A 70 -5.41 13.39 11.32
N LEU A 71 -5.21 12.06 11.30
CA LEU A 71 -5.23 11.28 10.07
C LEU A 71 -6.59 11.36 9.37
N ASP A 72 -7.69 11.25 10.12
CA ASP A 72 -9.05 11.40 9.56
C ASP A 72 -9.24 12.77 8.90
N LEU A 73 -8.89 13.84 9.62
CA LEU A 73 -9.00 15.20 9.10
C LEU A 73 -8.11 15.42 7.86
N PHE A 74 -6.90 14.88 7.89
CA PHE A 74 -5.97 14.95 6.76
C PHE A 74 -6.54 14.24 5.52
N LEU A 75 -7.05 13.01 5.68
CA LEU A 75 -7.64 12.24 4.58
C LEU A 75 -8.92 12.88 4.03
N LEU A 76 -9.78 13.42 4.89
CA LEU A 76 -10.95 14.20 4.47
C LEU A 76 -10.55 15.47 3.72
N THR A 77 -9.46 16.11 4.12
CA THR A 77 -8.91 17.27 3.41
C THR A 77 -8.38 16.87 2.04
N CYS A 78 -7.65 15.75 1.92
CA CYS A 78 -7.20 15.21 0.63
C CYS A 78 -8.37 14.87 -0.30
N LEU A 79 -9.48 14.36 0.23
CA LEU A 79 -10.70 14.09 -0.55
C LEU A 79 -11.31 15.38 -1.11
N ARG A 80 -11.30 16.46 -0.33
CA ARG A 80 -11.87 17.76 -0.74
C ARG A 80 -10.95 18.57 -1.65
N HIS A 81 -9.64 18.38 -1.53
CA HIS A 81 -8.67 19.16 -2.28
C HIS A 81 -8.55 18.63 -3.72
N GLN A 82 -8.77 19.48 -4.71
CA GLN A 82 -8.56 19.09 -6.10
C GLN A 82 -7.07 18.79 -6.35
N SER A 83 -6.75 17.56 -6.74
CA SER A 83 -5.40 17.17 -7.13
C SER A 83 -5.25 17.23 -8.64
N GLY A 84 -4.13 17.80 -9.11
CA GLY A 84 -3.77 17.71 -10.53
C GLY A 84 -3.33 16.29 -10.88
N VAL A 85 -3.61 15.85 -12.11
CA VAL A 85 -3.11 14.56 -12.62
C VAL A 85 -1.59 14.59 -12.64
N ARG A 86 -0.95 13.81 -11.75
CA ARG A 86 0.48 13.55 -11.82
C ARG A 86 0.70 12.44 -12.83
N ARG A 87 1.20 12.78 -14.03
CA ARG A 87 1.66 11.74 -14.97
C ARG A 87 2.84 11.02 -14.33
N GLY A 88 2.79 9.69 -14.31
CA GLY A 88 3.95 8.88 -13.93
C GLY A 88 5.13 9.18 -14.86
N ARG A 89 6.36 9.06 -14.33
CA ARG A 89 7.57 9.06 -15.17
C ARG A 89 7.44 7.88 -16.15
N PRO A 90 7.70 8.05 -17.45
CA PRO A 90 7.65 6.93 -18.39
C PRO A 90 8.57 5.81 -17.91
N ALA A 91 8.10 4.57 -18.03
CA ALA A 91 8.92 3.39 -17.74
C ALA A 91 10.22 3.48 -18.58
N PRO A 92 11.40 3.19 -18.01
CA PRO A 92 12.60 3.11 -18.81
C PRO A 92 12.40 2.05 -19.90
N GLN A 93 12.59 2.43 -21.16
CA GLN A 93 12.62 1.47 -22.27
C GLN A 93 13.79 0.52 -22.00
N GLN A 94 13.49 -0.77 -21.83
CA GLN A 94 14.52 -1.80 -21.84
C GLN A 94 15.03 -1.91 -23.27
N ASN A 95 16.32 -1.63 -23.46
CA ASN A 95 17.08 -2.00 -24.66
C ASN A 95 17.48 -3.47 -24.59
#